data_AF-A0A962H288-F1
#
_entry.id   AF-A0A962H288-F1
#
_cell.length_a   1.000
_cell.length_b   1.000
_cell.length_c   1.000
_cell.angle_alpha   90.00
_cell.angle_beta   90.00
_cell.angle_gamma   90.00
#
_symmetry.space_group_name_H-M   'P 1'
#
loop_
_entity.id
_entity.type
_entity.pdbx_description
1 polymer ?
#
loop_
_entity_poly.entity_id
_entity_poly.type
_entity_poly.pdbx_seq_one_letter_code
_entity_poly.pdbx_strand_id
1 'polypeptide(L)'
;MKFIQTKYYLFYGLLIVSILVSNLVFSGTITDFNRDYITTDLPPYTTDETYHSVIYTDINKITTHGSILWVESDVQNPGFNVVNDDDVTMSNCLMTAGFNPDDMTIKQCSDPFQYSKRFKLNVTSPGTYLDFVFDVDGTMDTRTYRILEKVLNNTGFTISDFKIELGFGDSDNFVLAASGIGLDFSDNSGNIWLTETVTGDVPQLDLDALFPFGLFGDADTDPNQDIDGYFDPNDRARFYLTANRGRIESTGISSNYHDLVGDFMTKANVLNGYFYDHDNDIATDPILIAHQNDLGWITFRVEPFWSNLGLTSPPLNIDGTITNETISQWESDPLFGVDAIEDLANLNMNYHITVGDISLWPTYEGLSNTAKFTLRITSRSIIFANGFELIE
;
A
#
# COMPACT_ATOMS: atom_id res chain seq x y z
N MET A 1 -98.47 -15.14 -6.27
CA MET A 1 -98.00 -13.73 -6.26
C MET A 1 -97.39 -13.44 -4.89
N LYS A 2 -96.07 -13.57 -4.74
CA LYS A 2 -95.26 -12.96 -3.67
C LYS A 2 -93.79 -13.01 -4.12
N PHE A 3 -93.16 -11.84 -4.12
CA PHE A 3 -91.91 -11.50 -4.77
C PHE A 3 -90.69 -12.17 -4.12
N ILE A 4 -89.76 -12.65 -4.96
CA ILE A 4 -88.41 -13.08 -4.60
C ILE A 4 -87.52 -11.83 -4.59
N GLN A 5 -86.88 -11.53 -3.45
CA GLN A 5 -85.84 -10.50 -3.34
C GLN A 5 -84.47 -11.11 -3.63
N THR A 6 -83.84 -10.70 -4.72
CA THR A 6 -82.45 -11.02 -5.05
C THR A 6 -81.54 -9.96 -4.42
N LYS A 7 -80.67 -10.36 -3.49
CA LYS A 7 -79.61 -9.50 -2.92
C LYS A 7 -78.43 -9.48 -3.89
N TYR A 8 -78.07 -8.30 -4.40
CA TYR A 8 -76.79 -8.05 -5.07
C TYR A 8 -75.72 -7.80 -4.01
N TYR A 9 -74.71 -8.67 -3.95
CA TYR A 9 -73.47 -8.40 -3.22
C TYR A 9 -72.52 -7.66 -4.16
N LEU A 10 -72.25 -6.38 -3.86
CA LEU A 10 -71.17 -5.61 -4.49
C LEU A 10 -69.84 -6.10 -3.87
N PHE A 11 -69.07 -6.89 -4.61
CA PHE A 11 -67.68 -7.21 -4.29
C PHE A 11 -66.80 -6.03 -4.71
N TYR A 12 -66.33 -5.23 -3.76
CA TYR A 12 -65.20 -4.32 -4.00
C TYR A 12 -63.92 -5.17 -4.08
N GLY A 13 -63.45 -5.40 -5.30
CA GLY A 13 -62.12 -5.95 -5.54
C GLY A 13 -61.06 -4.94 -5.12
N LEU A 14 -60.37 -5.21 -4.02
CA LEU A 14 -59.18 -4.49 -3.62
C LEU A 14 -58.06 -4.87 -4.60
N LEU A 15 -57.75 -3.97 -5.54
CA LEU A 15 -56.59 -4.11 -6.43
C LEU A 15 -55.34 -3.79 -5.59
N ILE A 16 -54.69 -4.83 -5.03
CA ILE A 16 -53.36 -4.68 -4.45
C ILE A 16 -52.40 -4.51 -5.62
N VAL A 17 -52.05 -3.26 -5.93
CA VAL A 17 -50.91 -2.94 -6.79
C VAL A 17 -49.67 -3.24 -5.97
N SER A 18 -49.10 -4.44 -6.16
CA SER A 18 -47.72 -4.71 -5.74
C SER A 18 -46.81 -3.83 -6.57
N ILE A 19 -46.42 -2.67 -6.02
CA ILE A 19 -45.30 -1.90 -6.52
C ILE A 19 -44.08 -2.80 -6.28
N LEU A 20 -43.63 -3.49 -7.33
CA LEU A 20 -42.28 -4.02 -7.40
C LEU A 20 -41.36 -2.80 -7.37
N VAL A 21 -40.94 -2.40 -6.17
CA VAL A 21 -39.74 -1.58 -6.03
C VAL A 21 -38.62 -2.53 -6.44
N SER A 22 -38.16 -2.43 -7.69
CA SER A 22 -36.87 -2.97 -8.06
C SER A 22 -35.88 -2.35 -7.08
N ASN A 23 -35.25 -3.16 -6.24
CA ASN A 23 -34.06 -2.74 -5.52
C ASN A 23 -33.07 -2.32 -6.62
N LEU A 24 -32.95 -1.02 -6.85
CA LEU A 24 -31.83 -0.49 -7.60
C LEU A 24 -30.61 -0.90 -6.77
N VAL A 25 -29.72 -1.71 -7.35
CA VAL A 25 -28.44 -2.02 -6.74
C VAL A 25 -27.65 -0.72 -6.80
N PHE A 26 -27.43 -0.08 -5.66
CA PHE A 26 -26.68 1.18 -5.58
C PHE A 26 -25.23 0.85 -5.28
N SER A 27 -24.48 0.43 -6.29
CA SER A 27 -23.04 0.25 -6.14
C SER A 27 -22.34 1.53 -5.68
N GLY A 28 -21.06 1.49 -5.30
CA GLY A 28 -20.30 2.65 -4.85
C GLY A 28 -19.11 2.96 -5.74
N THR A 29 -18.89 4.25 -5.99
CA THR A 29 -17.65 4.80 -6.53
C THR A 29 -16.92 5.54 -5.42
N ILE A 30 -15.69 5.15 -5.10
CA ILE A 30 -14.82 5.90 -4.21
C ILE A 30 -14.50 7.23 -4.90
N THR A 31 -14.80 8.36 -4.25
CA THR A 31 -14.62 9.69 -4.84
C THR A 31 -13.35 10.38 -4.36
N ASP A 32 -13.09 10.33 -3.06
CA ASP A 32 -11.85 10.81 -2.44
C ASP A 32 -11.65 10.10 -1.10
N PHE A 33 -10.49 10.28 -0.50
CA PHE A 33 -10.36 10.10 0.93
C PHE A 33 -10.95 11.31 1.66
N ASN A 34 -11.54 11.06 2.82
CA ASN A 34 -12.24 12.08 3.57
C ASN A 34 -11.25 13.09 4.19
N ARG A 35 -11.31 14.33 3.70
CA ARG A 35 -10.42 15.42 4.09
C ARG A 35 -10.65 15.95 5.50
N ASP A 36 -11.77 15.60 6.14
CA ASP A 36 -12.02 15.97 7.54
C ASP A 36 -11.05 15.26 8.49
N TYR A 37 -10.43 14.16 8.06
CA TYR A 37 -9.43 13.41 8.83
C TYR A 37 -8.00 13.79 8.48
N ILE A 38 -7.77 14.67 7.49
CA ILE A 38 -6.42 14.91 6.95
C ILE A 38 -6.06 16.39 6.94
N THR A 39 -4.80 16.67 7.25
CA THR A 39 -4.19 18.00 7.07
C THR A 39 -2.93 17.85 6.26
N THR A 40 -2.90 18.50 5.09
CA THR A 40 -1.72 18.57 4.24
C THR A 40 -0.91 19.81 4.58
N ASP A 41 0.41 19.69 4.55
CA ASP A 41 1.34 20.82 4.65
C ASP A 41 0.96 21.94 3.68
N LEU A 42 1.20 23.19 4.09
CA LEU A 42 0.76 24.36 3.34
C LEU A 42 1.82 24.80 2.30
N PRO A 43 1.39 25.35 1.15
CA PRO A 43 2.30 25.92 0.16
C PRO A 43 3.01 27.19 0.67
N PRO A 44 4.10 27.65 0.01
CA PRO A 44 4.64 27.16 -1.26
C PRO A 44 5.37 25.82 -1.13
N TYR A 45 5.14 24.93 -2.09
CA TYR A 45 5.92 23.71 -2.25
C TYR A 45 7.15 23.98 -3.10
N THR A 46 8.24 23.30 -2.78
CA THR A 46 9.55 23.38 -3.41
C THR A 46 9.90 22.00 -3.92
N THR A 47 10.32 21.90 -5.19
CA THR A 47 10.70 20.63 -5.83
C THR A 47 11.76 19.90 -5.02
N ASP A 48 11.66 18.57 -4.97
CA ASP A 48 12.52 17.64 -4.24
C ASP A 48 12.43 17.73 -2.70
N GLU A 49 11.61 18.63 -2.16
CA GLU A 49 11.31 18.67 -0.74
C GLU A 49 10.21 17.68 -0.37
N THR A 50 10.31 17.12 0.84
CA THR A 50 9.35 16.17 1.39
C THR A 50 8.26 16.89 2.18
N TYR A 51 7.01 16.50 1.96
CA TYR A 51 5.81 17.02 2.60
C TYR A 51 4.94 15.88 3.14
N HIS A 52 4.00 16.24 4.02
CA HIS A 52 3.11 15.32 4.70
C HIS A 52 1.64 15.70 4.50
N SER A 53 0.81 14.67 4.30
CA SER A 53 -0.63 14.73 4.56
C SER A 53 -0.90 13.90 5.81
N VAL A 54 -0.94 14.57 6.96
CA VAL A 54 -1.12 13.95 8.28
C VAL A 54 -2.52 13.35 8.39
N ILE A 55 -2.59 12.08 8.79
CA ILE A 55 -3.84 11.32 8.96
C ILE A 55 -4.19 11.31 10.45
N TYR A 56 -5.32 11.89 10.80
CA TYR A 56 -5.81 11.96 12.16
C TYR A 56 -6.76 10.81 12.46
N THR A 57 -6.80 10.39 13.72
CA THR A 57 -7.69 9.31 14.19
C THR A 57 -9.15 9.72 14.19
N ASP A 58 -9.44 11.03 14.24
CA ASP A 58 -10.78 11.60 14.21
C ASP A 58 -10.81 12.99 13.56
N ILE A 59 -12.02 13.52 13.35
CA ILE A 59 -12.25 14.86 12.77
C ILE A 59 -11.85 16.02 13.70
N ASN A 60 -11.57 15.77 14.98
CA ASN A 60 -11.07 16.81 15.90
C ASN A 60 -9.59 17.11 15.65
N LYS A 61 -8.90 16.22 14.93
CA LYS A 61 -7.51 16.38 14.51
C LYS A 61 -6.54 16.58 15.68
N ILE A 62 -6.71 15.79 16.73
CA ILE A 62 -5.87 15.85 17.94
C ILE A 62 -4.76 14.79 17.90
N THR A 63 -5.12 13.54 17.57
CA THR A 63 -4.20 12.40 17.58
C THR A 63 -3.93 11.92 16.15
N THR A 64 -2.69 11.54 15.87
CA THR A 64 -2.26 10.96 14.59
C THR A 64 -1.26 9.84 14.86
N HIS A 65 -1.27 8.83 13.99
CA HIS A 65 -0.32 7.71 14.03
C HIS A 65 0.54 7.64 12.76
N GLY A 66 0.40 8.60 11.85
CA GLY A 66 1.07 8.57 10.56
C GLY A 66 0.55 9.58 9.56
N SER A 67 1.13 9.52 8.36
CA SER A 67 0.87 10.48 7.28
C SER A 67 1.03 9.82 5.92
N ILE A 68 0.46 10.40 4.89
CA ILE A 68 0.93 10.17 3.52
C ILE A 68 2.15 11.06 3.31
N LEU A 69 3.31 10.44 3.07
CA LEU A 69 4.56 11.10 2.73
C LEU A 69 4.61 11.30 1.22
N TRP A 70 5.02 12.47 0.77
CA TRP A 70 5.21 12.74 -0.65
C TRP A 70 6.33 13.73 -0.88
N VAL A 71 7.00 13.62 -2.03
CA VAL A 71 8.06 14.54 -2.45
C VAL A 71 7.48 15.39 -3.58
N GLU A 72 7.66 16.70 -3.56
CA GLU A 72 7.17 17.58 -4.62
C GLU A 72 7.98 17.34 -5.90
N SER A 73 7.40 16.67 -6.88
CA SER A 73 8.04 16.30 -8.16
C SER A 73 6.97 15.97 -9.21
N ASP A 74 7.07 14.81 -9.90
CA ASP A 74 5.95 14.20 -10.62
C ASP A 74 4.81 13.77 -9.69
N VAL A 75 5.08 13.71 -8.38
CA VAL A 75 4.10 13.61 -7.30
C VAL A 75 3.68 15.00 -6.85
N GLN A 76 2.38 15.18 -6.60
CA GLN A 76 1.78 16.45 -6.26
C GLN A 76 0.95 16.36 -4.99
N ASN A 77 0.67 17.51 -4.38
CA ASN A 77 -0.20 17.57 -3.22
C ASN A 77 -1.56 16.89 -3.53
N PRO A 78 -2.06 15.98 -2.67
CA PRO A 78 -1.66 15.70 -1.29
C PRO A 78 -0.85 14.40 -1.15
N GLY A 79 -0.24 13.91 -2.23
CA GLY A 79 0.45 12.62 -2.28
C GLY A 79 -0.48 11.42 -2.51
N PHE A 80 -1.78 11.64 -2.69
CA PHE A 80 -2.79 10.58 -2.90
C PHE A 80 -3.91 11.06 -3.82
N ASN A 81 -4.37 10.14 -4.68
CA ASN A 81 -5.47 10.31 -5.60
C ASN A 81 -6.31 9.02 -5.72
N VAL A 82 -7.59 9.21 -6.03
CA VAL A 82 -8.48 8.13 -6.47
C VAL A 82 -8.64 8.24 -7.98
N VAL A 83 -8.21 7.22 -8.70
CA VAL A 83 -8.44 7.12 -10.15
C VAL A 83 -9.63 6.21 -10.38
N ASN A 84 -10.65 6.76 -11.04
CA ASN A 84 -11.81 6.04 -11.52
C ASN A 84 -11.77 6.01 -13.04
N ASP A 85 -12.03 4.84 -13.62
CA ASP A 85 -12.10 4.66 -15.08
C ASP A 85 -10.84 5.16 -15.80
N ASP A 86 -9.69 4.58 -15.44
CA ASP A 86 -8.40 4.78 -16.11
C ASP A 86 -8.56 4.85 -17.64
N ASP A 87 -7.95 5.86 -18.25
CA ASP A 87 -8.23 6.24 -19.63
C ASP A 87 -7.81 5.21 -20.69
N VAL A 88 -6.96 4.25 -20.33
CA VAL A 88 -6.51 3.15 -21.20
C VAL A 88 -7.23 1.84 -20.86
N THR A 89 -7.29 1.52 -19.57
CA THR A 89 -7.69 0.18 -19.09
C THR A 89 -9.09 0.15 -18.49
N MET A 90 -9.71 1.31 -18.27
CA MET A 90 -10.96 1.48 -17.52
C MET A 90 -10.88 0.94 -16.08
N SER A 91 -9.68 0.70 -15.56
CA SER A 91 -9.47 0.21 -14.20
C SER A 91 -9.64 1.32 -13.16
N ASN A 92 -9.82 0.95 -11.89
CA ASN A 92 -9.84 1.89 -10.78
C ASN A 92 -8.69 1.60 -9.83
N CYS A 93 -8.10 2.62 -9.24
CA CYS A 93 -7.05 2.45 -8.26
C CYS A 93 -6.97 3.59 -7.25
N LEU A 94 -6.44 3.26 -6.07
CA LEU A 94 -6.01 4.22 -5.07
C LEU A 94 -4.49 4.35 -5.19
N MET A 95 -4.01 5.54 -5.54
CA MET A 95 -2.63 5.73 -5.98
C MET A 95 -2.10 7.12 -5.63
N THR A 96 -0.85 7.40 -5.96
CA THR A 96 -0.27 8.74 -5.77
C THR A 96 -0.94 9.80 -6.66
N ALA A 97 -1.13 11.00 -6.13
CA ALA A 97 -1.51 12.18 -6.94
C ALA A 97 -0.31 12.73 -7.71
N GLY A 98 -0.56 13.25 -8.91
CA GLY A 98 0.45 13.96 -9.69
C GLY A 98 0.28 13.77 -11.18
N PHE A 99 1.40 13.86 -11.90
CA PHE A 99 1.43 13.80 -13.35
C PHE A 99 2.31 12.66 -13.84
N ASN A 100 2.06 12.19 -15.06
CA ASN A 100 2.98 11.32 -15.77
C ASN A 100 4.23 12.14 -16.16
N PRO A 101 5.46 11.74 -15.75
CA PRO A 101 6.67 12.50 -16.01
C PRO A 101 7.04 12.64 -17.50
N ASP A 102 6.54 11.77 -18.38
CA ASP A 102 6.87 11.82 -19.81
C ASP A 102 6.04 12.84 -20.59
N ASP A 103 4.74 12.90 -20.31
CA ASP A 103 3.78 13.66 -21.11
C ASP A 103 2.97 14.70 -20.33
N MET A 104 3.20 14.80 -19.02
CA MET A 104 2.58 15.75 -18.10
C MET A 104 1.05 15.60 -17.97
N THR A 105 0.47 14.48 -18.41
CA THR A 105 -0.95 14.16 -18.18
C THR A 105 -1.18 13.76 -16.72
N ILE A 106 -2.45 13.74 -16.28
CA ILE A 106 -2.78 13.29 -14.91
C ILE A 106 -2.42 11.81 -14.80
N LYS A 107 -1.70 11.45 -13.73
CA LYS A 107 -1.22 10.09 -13.49
C LYS A 107 -2.38 9.08 -13.48
N GLN A 108 -2.20 7.95 -14.16
CA GLN A 108 -3.19 6.90 -14.39
C GLN A 108 -2.76 5.56 -13.76
N CYS A 109 -3.71 4.65 -13.51
CA CYS A 109 -3.41 3.31 -12.98
C CYS A 109 -2.48 2.52 -13.92
N SER A 110 -2.67 2.72 -15.22
CA SER A 110 -1.99 2.03 -16.33
C SER A 110 -0.66 2.65 -16.72
N ASP A 111 -0.25 3.77 -16.11
CA ASP A 111 1.05 4.39 -16.36
C ASP A 111 2.21 3.38 -16.15
N PRO A 112 3.36 3.53 -16.83
CA PRO A 112 4.47 2.58 -16.74
C PRO A 112 5.08 2.39 -15.33
N PHE A 113 5.96 1.39 -15.23
CA PHE A 113 6.79 1.16 -14.05
C PHE A 113 7.68 2.38 -13.76
N GLN A 114 8.02 2.60 -12.48
CA GLN A 114 8.81 3.75 -11.98
C GLN A 114 8.15 5.15 -12.04
N TYR A 115 6.84 5.27 -12.34
CA TYR A 115 6.19 6.58 -12.46
C TYR A 115 5.54 7.02 -11.14
N SER A 116 6.21 6.76 -10.01
CA SER A 116 5.79 7.15 -8.66
C SER A 116 4.34 6.82 -8.27
N LYS A 117 3.78 5.73 -8.80
CA LYS A 117 2.34 5.40 -8.67
C LYS A 117 1.89 4.99 -7.26
N ARG A 118 2.81 4.61 -6.38
CA ARG A 118 2.48 4.12 -5.04
C ARG A 118 2.46 5.26 -4.03
N PHE A 119 1.31 5.51 -3.40
CA PHE A 119 1.27 6.50 -2.32
C PHE A 119 2.04 5.92 -1.13
N LYS A 120 2.81 6.78 -0.44
CA LYS A 120 3.71 6.34 0.62
C LYS A 120 3.09 6.60 1.99
N LEU A 121 2.66 5.56 2.68
CA LEU A 121 2.16 5.64 4.05
C LEU A 121 3.32 5.60 5.04
N ASN A 122 3.51 6.67 5.79
CA ASN A 122 4.52 6.81 6.83
C ASN A 122 3.89 6.52 8.20
N VAL A 123 4.16 5.34 8.76
CA VAL A 123 3.67 4.91 10.08
C VAL A 123 4.64 5.39 11.15
N THR A 124 4.16 6.20 12.09
CA THR A 124 5.03 6.89 13.07
C THR A 124 4.81 6.45 14.51
N SER A 125 3.74 5.71 14.76
CA SER A 125 3.40 5.20 16.08
C SER A 125 3.36 3.66 16.01
N PRO A 126 4.06 2.95 16.91
CA PRO A 126 4.06 1.50 16.92
C PRO A 126 2.78 0.95 17.57
N GLY A 127 2.39 -0.29 17.24
CA GLY A 127 1.31 -1.02 17.94
C GLY A 127 -0.07 -0.36 17.83
N THR A 128 -0.29 0.40 16.76
CA THR A 128 -1.51 1.20 16.59
C THR A 128 -2.11 0.99 15.20
N TYR A 129 -3.15 1.76 14.90
CA TYR A 129 -3.87 1.76 13.64
C TYR A 129 -3.78 3.09 12.88
N LEU A 130 -3.96 3.00 11.58
CA LEU A 130 -4.23 4.10 10.66
C LEU A 130 -5.58 3.85 9.99
N ASP A 131 -6.48 4.82 10.12
CA ASP A 131 -7.81 4.77 9.52
C ASP A 131 -7.86 5.67 8.29
N PHE A 132 -8.02 5.05 7.13
CA PHE A 132 -8.32 5.75 5.89
C PHE A 132 -9.83 5.74 5.68
N VAL A 133 -10.46 6.86 5.98
CA VAL A 133 -11.88 7.06 5.74
C VAL A 133 -12.06 7.53 4.29
N PHE A 134 -12.89 6.84 3.52
CA PHE A 134 -13.19 7.14 2.13
C PHE A 134 -14.62 7.63 1.96
N ASP A 135 -14.79 8.64 1.11
CA ASP A 135 -16.09 9.10 0.66
C ASP A 135 -16.51 8.31 -0.59
N VAL A 136 -17.78 7.93 -0.65
CA VAL A 136 -18.32 7.06 -1.70
C VAL A 136 -19.64 7.60 -2.22
N ASP A 137 -19.75 7.72 -3.54
CA ASP A 137 -20.99 8.09 -4.22
C ASP A 137 -21.70 6.85 -4.77
N GLY A 138 -23.02 6.81 -4.68
CA GLY A 138 -23.81 5.71 -5.22
C GLY A 138 -23.89 5.74 -6.75
N THR A 139 -23.59 4.59 -7.36
CA THR A 139 -23.61 4.32 -8.79
C THR A 139 -24.34 3.02 -9.10
N MET A 140 -24.35 2.59 -10.37
CA MET A 140 -25.10 1.41 -10.81
C MET A 140 -24.24 0.13 -10.88
N ASP A 141 -22.91 0.25 -10.90
CA ASP A 141 -22.00 -0.84 -11.23
C ASP A 141 -20.99 -1.10 -10.12
N THR A 142 -20.81 -2.37 -9.73
CA THR A 142 -19.75 -2.80 -8.80
C THR A 142 -18.38 -2.38 -9.33
N ARG A 143 -17.56 -1.77 -8.47
CA ARG A 143 -16.23 -1.29 -8.83
C ARG A 143 -15.15 -1.94 -7.99
N THR A 144 -14.11 -2.40 -8.66
CA THR A 144 -12.90 -2.94 -8.03
C THR A 144 -11.79 -1.90 -8.12
N TYR A 145 -11.15 -1.64 -6.98
CA TYR A 145 -10.06 -0.69 -6.82
C TYR A 145 -8.79 -1.44 -6.46
N ARG A 146 -7.76 -1.28 -7.29
CA ARG A 146 -6.40 -1.71 -6.94
C ARG A 146 -5.77 -0.72 -5.97
N ILE A 147 -5.18 -1.22 -4.89
CA ILE A 147 -4.46 -0.38 -3.94
C ILE A 147 -2.98 -0.38 -4.30
N LEU A 148 -2.46 0.79 -4.67
CA LEU A 148 -1.05 1.02 -4.98
C LEU A 148 -0.39 1.73 -3.82
N GLU A 149 0.09 0.95 -2.85
CA GLU A 149 0.58 1.48 -1.57
C GLU A 149 2.02 1.05 -1.29
N LYS A 150 2.78 1.94 -0.66
CA LYS A 150 4.07 1.66 -0.03
C LYS A 150 4.00 2.08 1.43
N VAL A 151 4.27 1.18 2.37
CA VAL A 151 4.33 1.46 3.80
C VAL A 151 5.79 1.68 4.20
N LEU A 152 6.05 2.77 4.93
CA LEU A 152 7.30 3.08 5.59
C LEU A 152 7.13 2.90 7.09
N ASN A 153 7.93 2.02 7.70
CA ASN A 153 7.99 1.91 9.15
C ASN A 153 8.91 3.01 9.72
N ASN A 154 8.32 4.06 10.27
CA ASN A 154 9.01 5.16 10.93
C ASN A 154 8.62 5.26 12.41
N THR A 155 8.34 4.12 13.03
CA THR A 155 7.82 4.05 14.40
C THR A 155 8.91 4.11 15.47
N GLY A 156 10.18 3.90 15.09
CA GLY A 156 11.29 3.68 16.02
C GLY A 156 11.39 2.22 16.52
N PHE A 157 10.49 1.33 16.09
CA PHE A 157 10.47 -0.09 16.48
C PHE A 157 10.33 -1.00 15.27
N THR A 158 10.72 -2.27 15.40
CA THR A 158 10.43 -3.26 14.36
C THR A 158 8.96 -3.71 14.45
N ILE A 159 8.41 -4.08 13.29
CA ILE A 159 7.03 -4.57 13.16
C ILE A 159 7.08 -6.02 12.68
N SER A 160 6.53 -6.96 13.47
CA SER A 160 6.51 -8.38 13.08
C SER A 160 5.21 -8.80 12.41
N ASP A 161 4.16 -7.98 12.52
CA ASP A 161 2.87 -8.24 11.88
C ASP A 161 2.12 -6.97 11.51
N PHE A 162 1.19 -7.13 10.59
CA PHE A 162 0.15 -6.16 10.33
C PHE A 162 -1.16 -6.82 9.92
N LYS A 163 -2.22 -6.01 9.95
CA LYS A 163 -3.56 -6.38 9.57
C LYS A 163 -4.22 -5.23 8.84
N ILE A 164 -4.96 -5.55 7.78
CA ILE A 164 -5.76 -4.61 7.01
C ILE A 164 -7.22 -5.05 7.10
N GLU A 165 -8.11 -4.12 7.44
CA GLU A 165 -9.53 -4.39 7.69
C GLU A 165 -10.43 -3.38 6.99
N LEU A 166 -11.56 -3.87 6.46
CA LEU A 166 -12.62 -3.03 5.92
C LEU A 166 -13.74 -2.90 6.96
N GLY A 167 -14.23 -1.67 7.15
CA GLY A 167 -15.27 -1.41 8.14
C GLY A 167 -15.83 0.01 8.06
N PHE A 168 -16.42 0.43 9.17
CA PHE A 168 -17.06 1.74 9.32
C PHE A 168 -16.69 2.36 10.66
N GLY A 169 -16.78 3.69 10.73
CA GLY A 169 -16.34 4.44 11.91
C GLY A 169 -14.82 4.61 11.93
N ASP A 170 -14.33 5.29 12.96
CA ASP A 170 -12.93 5.63 13.15
C ASP A 170 -12.51 5.31 14.59
N SER A 171 -11.20 5.28 14.83
CA SER A 171 -10.62 5.15 16.15
C SER A 171 -11.22 3.98 16.95
N ASP A 172 -11.61 4.21 18.21
CA ASP A 172 -12.20 3.18 19.06
C ASP A 172 -13.63 2.78 18.63
N ASN A 173 -14.26 3.54 17.72
CA ASN A 173 -15.60 3.27 17.19
C ASN A 173 -15.59 2.45 15.90
N PHE A 174 -14.43 2.03 15.41
CA PHE A 174 -14.34 1.21 14.22
C PHE A 174 -15.04 -0.14 14.39
N VAL A 175 -15.87 -0.49 13.41
CA VAL A 175 -16.60 -1.75 13.35
C VAL A 175 -16.35 -2.40 12.00
N LEU A 176 -15.94 -3.67 12.03
CA LEU A 176 -15.74 -4.47 10.82
C LEU A 176 -17.00 -4.55 9.96
N ALA A 177 -16.80 -4.53 8.65
CA ALA A 177 -17.85 -4.73 7.68
C ALA A 177 -18.48 -6.14 7.84
N ALA A 178 -19.81 -6.19 7.91
CA ALA A 178 -20.52 -7.46 7.89
C ALA A 178 -20.46 -8.10 6.49
N SER A 179 -20.44 -9.43 6.43
CA SER A 179 -20.41 -10.14 5.14
C SER A 179 -21.63 -9.81 4.26
N GLY A 180 -21.39 -9.59 2.97
CA GLY A 180 -22.47 -9.44 1.98
C GLY A 180 -23.09 -8.05 1.90
N ILE A 181 -22.46 -7.03 2.50
CA ILE A 181 -22.92 -5.64 2.41
C ILE A 181 -22.27 -4.86 1.25
N GLY A 182 -21.52 -5.52 0.37
CA GLY A 182 -20.89 -4.88 -0.79
C GLY A 182 -19.64 -4.07 -0.46
N LEU A 183 -18.86 -4.48 0.55
CA LEU A 183 -17.54 -3.93 0.83
C LEU A 183 -16.62 -5.10 1.19
N ASP A 184 -15.74 -5.47 0.27
CA ASP A 184 -15.00 -6.72 0.37
C ASP A 184 -13.62 -6.65 -0.30
N PHE A 185 -12.64 -7.42 0.19
CA PHE A 185 -11.41 -7.71 -0.53
C PHE A 185 -11.66 -8.73 -1.66
N SER A 186 -10.90 -8.57 -2.75
CA SER A 186 -11.06 -9.36 -3.97
C SER A 186 -9.75 -9.48 -4.76
N ASP A 187 -9.78 -10.27 -5.83
CA ASP A 187 -8.77 -10.20 -6.89
C ASP A 187 -9.01 -9.00 -7.83
N ASN A 188 -8.14 -8.82 -8.83
CA ASN A 188 -8.25 -7.78 -9.87
C ASN A 188 -9.52 -7.84 -10.72
N SER A 189 -10.21 -8.98 -10.75
CA SER A 189 -11.42 -9.20 -11.53
C SER A 189 -12.69 -8.96 -10.68
N GLY A 190 -12.52 -8.57 -9.41
CA GLY A 190 -13.63 -8.38 -8.48
C GLY A 190 -14.19 -9.68 -7.91
N ASN A 191 -13.48 -10.80 -8.03
CA ASN A 191 -13.90 -12.04 -7.39
C ASN A 191 -13.59 -11.95 -5.88
N ILE A 192 -14.66 -11.89 -5.09
CA ILE A 192 -14.56 -11.77 -3.64
C ILE A 192 -13.95 -13.03 -3.01
N TRP A 193 -13.02 -12.85 -2.07
CA TRP A 193 -12.42 -13.96 -1.32
C TRP A 193 -13.36 -14.47 -0.21
N LEU A 194 -14.32 -15.30 -0.62
CA LEU A 194 -15.32 -15.91 0.27
C LEU A 194 -14.72 -16.92 1.26
N THR A 195 -13.57 -17.49 0.91
CA THR A 195 -12.76 -18.37 1.75
C THR A 195 -11.38 -17.77 1.93
N GLU A 196 -10.65 -18.30 2.90
CA GLU A 196 -9.25 -17.94 3.10
C GLU A 196 -8.46 -18.12 1.80
N THR A 197 -7.69 -17.09 1.44
CA THR A 197 -6.78 -17.02 0.30
C THR A 197 -5.43 -16.57 0.84
N VAL A 198 -4.35 -17.29 0.52
CA VAL A 198 -3.02 -16.95 1.05
C VAL A 198 -2.07 -16.48 -0.06
N THR A 199 -1.00 -15.79 0.31
CA THR A 199 0.08 -15.42 -0.62
C THR A 199 0.56 -16.64 -1.40
N GLY A 200 0.61 -16.52 -2.73
CA GLY A 200 1.01 -17.60 -3.64
C GLY A 200 -0.15 -18.42 -4.22
N ASP A 201 -1.36 -18.36 -3.65
CA ASP A 201 -2.56 -18.97 -4.25
C ASP A 201 -3.08 -18.15 -5.44
N VAL A 202 -2.84 -16.84 -5.40
CA VAL A 202 -3.25 -15.86 -6.42
C VAL A 202 -2.02 -15.11 -6.94
N PRO A 203 -2.11 -14.49 -8.13
CA PRO A 203 -1.04 -13.63 -8.63
C PRO A 203 -0.58 -12.59 -7.60
N GLN A 204 0.72 -12.27 -7.62
CA GLN A 204 1.33 -11.24 -6.77
C GLN A 204 0.67 -9.85 -6.89
N LEU A 205 0.01 -9.59 -8.02
CA LEU A 205 -0.76 -8.36 -8.22
C LEU A 205 -2.01 -8.27 -7.33
N ASP A 206 -2.56 -9.42 -6.95
CA ASP A 206 -3.86 -9.54 -6.27
C ASP A 206 -3.71 -9.60 -4.75
N LEU A 207 -2.67 -10.26 -4.23
CA LEU A 207 -2.39 -10.34 -2.79
C LEU A 207 -0.89 -10.56 -2.52
N ASP A 208 -0.16 -9.48 -2.27
CA ASP A 208 1.24 -9.58 -1.84
C ASP A 208 1.72 -8.33 -1.07
N ALA A 209 2.72 -8.52 -0.21
CA ALA A 209 3.38 -7.48 0.57
C ALA A 209 4.88 -7.67 0.51
N LEU A 210 5.53 -6.96 -0.42
CA LEU A 210 6.90 -7.25 -0.86
C LEU A 210 7.86 -6.17 -0.44
N PHE A 211 9.04 -6.58 0.02
CA PHE A 211 10.17 -5.67 0.15
C PHE A 211 10.67 -5.21 -1.24
N PRO A 212 11.38 -4.08 -1.31
CA PRO A 212 11.85 -3.51 -2.57
C PRO A 212 12.70 -4.49 -3.38
N PHE A 213 12.45 -4.51 -4.70
CA PHE A 213 13.09 -5.47 -5.61
C PHE A 213 14.61 -5.33 -5.62
N GLY A 214 15.13 -4.10 -5.66
CA GLY A 214 16.58 -3.83 -5.68
C GLY A 214 17.34 -4.42 -4.48
N LEU A 215 16.63 -4.82 -3.42
CA LEU A 215 17.17 -5.56 -2.29
C LEU A 215 16.94 -7.07 -2.39
N PHE A 216 15.78 -7.51 -2.90
CA PHE A 216 15.39 -8.92 -2.95
C PHE A 216 14.60 -9.23 -4.24
N GLY A 217 15.19 -10.01 -5.13
CA GLY A 217 14.57 -10.45 -6.38
C GLY A 217 15.54 -10.89 -7.47
N ASP A 218 15.04 -11.72 -8.38
CA ASP A 218 15.74 -12.21 -9.57
C ASP A 218 15.30 -11.41 -10.79
N ALA A 219 16.22 -10.65 -11.40
CA ALA A 219 15.93 -9.79 -12.54
C ALA A 219 15.48 -10.59 -13.77
N ASP A 220 15.94 -11.83 -13.94
CA ASP A 220 15.50 -12.68 -15.06
C ASP A 220 14.01 -13.05 -14.97
N THR A 221 13.38 -12.86 -13.80
CA THR A 221 11.96 -13.16 -13.57
C THR A 221 11.04 -11.93 -13.58
N ASP A 222 11.59 -10.72 -13.59
CA ASP A 222 10.80 -9.48 -13.57
C ASP A 222 11.10 -8.62 -14.81
N PRO A 223 10.12 -8.35 -15.68
CA PRO A 223 10.35 -7.60 -16.91
C PRO A 223 10.68 -6.12 -16.69
N ASN A 224 10.63 -5.62 -15.45
CA ASN A 224 10.89 -4.22 -15.11
C ASN A 224 12.23 -4.01 -14.39
N GLN A 225 13.08 -5.04 -14.32
CA GLN A 225 14.31 -5.01 -13.53
C GLN A 225 15.46 -5.62 -14.34
N ASP A 226 16.57 -4.89 -14.41
CA ASP A 226 17.78 -5.32 -15.13
C ASP A 226 18.92 -5.72 -14.18
N ILE A 227 18.71 -5.59 -12.86
CA ILE A 227 19.70 -5.85 -11.82
C ILE A 227 19.06 -6.63 -10.68
N ASP A 228 19.69 -7.75 -10.31
CA ASP A 228 19.23 -8.58 -9.20
C ASP A 228 19.24 -7.84 -7.85
N GLY A 229 18.41 -8.32 -6.94
CA GLY A 229 18.37 -7.90 -5.54
C GLY A 229 19.74 -8.03 -4.87
N TYR A 230 20.11 -7.00 -4.10
CA TYR A 230 21.41 -6.96 -3.42
C TYR A 230 21.58 -8.04 -2.34
N PHE A 231 20.57 -8.26 -1.50
CA PHE A 231 20.62 -9.20 -0.37
C PHE A 231 20.22 -10.62 -0.77
N ASP A 232 19.25 -10.74 -1.67
CA ASP A 232 18.85 -12.02 -2.24
C ASP A 232 18.57 -11.86 -3.74
N PRO A 233 19.44 -12.36 -4.62
CA PRO A 233 19.28 -12.24 -6.06
C PRO A 233 18.35 -13.31 -6.65
N ASN A 234 17.80 -14.23 -5.86
CA ASN A 234 16.99 -15.34 -6.37
C ASN A 234 15.53 -15.25 -5.93
N ASP A 235 15.28 -14.74 -4.72
CA ASP A 235 13.96 -14.77 -4.11
C ASP A 235 13.48 -13.38 -3.65
N ARG A 236 12.19 -13.10 -3.87
CA ARG A 236 11.53 -11.91 -3.32
C ARG A 236 11.29 -12.07 -1.82
N ALA A 237 11.77 -11.11 -1.03
CA ALA A 237 11.38 -11.00 0.37
C ALA A 237 9.98 -10.40 0.53
N ARG A 238 9.22 -10.87 1.53
CA ARG A 238 7.82 -10.50 1.74
C ARG A 238 7.33 -10.72 3.16
N PHE A 239 6.17 -10.13 3.46
CA PHE A 239 5.25 -10.69 4.44
C PHE A 239 4.34 -11.72 3.76
N TYR A 240 4.20 -12.90 4.36
CA TYR A 240 3.15 -13.84 3.99
C TYR A 240 1.81 -13.30 4.48
N LEU A 241 0.78 -13.42 3.65
CA LEU A 241 -0.57 -12.92 3.95
C LEU A 241 -1.59 -14.04 3.92
N THR A 242 -2.60 -13.91 4.76
CA THR A 242 -3.90 -14.57 4.63
C THR A 242 -4.97 -13.50 4.43
N ALA A 243 -5.94 -13.77 3.58
CA ALA A 243 -7.01 -12.85 3.25
C ALA A 243 -8.36 -13.53 3.15
N ASN A 244 -9.40 -12.80 3.53
CA ASN A 244 -10.79 -13.11 3.27
C ASN A 244 -11.55 -11.80 2.99
N ARG A 245 -12.86 -11.90 2.77
CA ARG A 245 -13.78 -10.79 2.52
C ARG A 245 -13.49 -9.48 3.25
N GLY A 246 -13.27 -9.51 4.56
CA GLY A 246 -13.20 -8.29 5.38
C GLY A 246 -11.81 -7.98 5.92
N ARG A 247 -10.85 -8.87 5.70
CA ARG A 247 -9.56 -8.82 6.39
C ARG A 247 -8.41 -9.42 5.58
N ILE A 248 -7.27 -8.75 5.64
CA ILE A 248 -5.94 -9.29 5.29
C ILE A 248 -5.09 -9.27 6.57
N GLU A 249 -4.43 -10.38 6.90
CA GLU A 249 -3.51 -10.50 8.05
C GLU A 249 -2.17 -11.05 7.58
N SER A 250 -1.07 -10.50 8.09
CA SER A 250 0.23 -11.13 7.89
C SER A 250 0.38 -12.38 8.75
N THR A 251 1.04 -13.40 8.21
CA THR A 251 1.29 -14.70 8.87
C THR A 251 2.78 -14.97 9.11
N GLY A 252 3.65 -14.00 8.81
CA GLY A 252 5.08 -14.04 9.06
C GLY A 252 5.87 -13.30 7.98
N ILE A 253 7.18 -13.14 8.21
CA ILE A 253 8.13 -12.53 7.26
C ILE A 253 8.97 -13.65 6.62
N SER A 254 9.31 -13.52 5.35
CA SER A 254 10.18 -14.47 4.65
C SER A 254 11.57 -14.53 5.28
N SER A 255 12.15 -15.72 5.32
CA SER A 255 13.43 -15.97 5.98
C SER A 255 14.58 -15.15 5.41
N ASN A 256 14.59 -14.89 4.10
CA ASN A 256 15.64 -14.09 3.45
C ASN A 256 15.69 -12.62 3.91
N TYR A 257 14.61 -12.09 4.49
CA TYR A 257 14.64 -10.80 5.20
C TYR A 257 14.84 -11.02 6.70
N HIS A 258 14.06 -11.92 7.31
CA HIS A 258 14.05 -12.11 8.76
C HIS A 258 15.39 -12.60 9.32
N ASP A 259 16.06 -13.53 8.63
CA ASP A 259 17.37 -14.03 9.04
C ASP A 259 18.48 -12.99 8.85
N LEU A 260 18.26 -11.99 7.97
CA LEU A 260 19.22 -10.92 7.69
C LEU A 260 19.14 -9.80 8.74
N VAL A 261 17.95 -9.27 8.98
CA VAL A 261 17.75 -8.05 9.80
C VAL A 261 16.67 -8.17 10.87
N GLY A 262 16.05 -9.34 11.02
CA GLY A 262 14.93 -9.56 11.93
C GLY A 262 13.61 -9.08 11.35
N ASP A 263 12.72 -8.59 12.20
CA ASP A 263 11.40 -8.09 11.76
C ASP A 263 11.48 -6.78 10.98
N PHE A 264 10.35 -6.34 10.41
CA PHE A 264 10.30 -5.18 9.52
C PHE A 264 10.93 -3.94 10.16
N MET A 265 12.11 -3.57 9.67
CA MET A 265 12.95 -2.54 10.25
C MET A 265 12.28 -1.18 10.28
N THR A 266 12.54 -0.41 11.32
CA THR A 266 12.23 1.02 11.30
C THR A 266 13.31 1.78 10.55
N LYS A 267 12.91 2.87 9.86
CA LYS A 267 13.80 3.81 9.16
C LYS A 267 15.00 4.23 10.01
N ALA A 268 14.82 4.43 11.32
CA ALA A 268 15.90 4.87 12.21
C ALA A 268 17.01 3.83 12.42
N ASN A 269 16.76 2.55 12.13
CA ASN A 269 17.66 1.45 12.44
C ASN A 269 18.17 0.70 11.21
N VAL A 270 17.80 1.13 10.00
CA VAL A 270 18.26 0.46 8.76
C VAL A 270 19.78 0.48 8.63
N LEU A 271 20.31 -0.49 7.91
CA LEU A 271 21.75 -0.60 7.65
C LEU A 271 22.23 0.56 6.77
N ASN A 272 23.49 0.99 6.96
CA ASN A 272 24.14 1.88 6.02
C ASN A 272 24.63 1.09 4.78
N GLY A 273 24.49 1.71 3.62
CA GLY A 273 24.93 1.21 2.33
C GLY A 273 25.97 2.13 1.69
N TYR A 274 26.83 1.53 0.87
CA TYR A 274 27.61 2.23 -0.14
C TYR A 274 26.86 2.12 -1.47
N PHE A 275 26.60 3.26 -2.09
CA PHE A 275 25.89 3.40 -3.34
C PHE A 275 26.84 3.92 -4.43
N TYR A 276 26.65 3.43 -5.66
CA TYR A 276 27.41 3.81 -6.85
C TYR A 276 26.50 4.45 -7.90
N ASP A 277 26.79 5.71 -8.22
CA ASP A 277 26.19 6.45 -9.33
C ASP A 277 26.86 6.00 -10.64
N HIS A 278 26.26 4.98 -11.25
CA HIS A 278 26.85 4.25 -12.37
C HIS A 278 26.82 4.98 -13.72
N ASP A 279 25.98 6.00 -13.84
CA ASP A 279 25.73 6.79 -15.05
C ASP A 279 26.05 8.28 -14.86
N ASN A 280 26.45 8.69 -13.64
CA ASN A 280 26.76 10.07 -13.27
C ASN A 280 25.58 11.00 -13.58
N ASP A 281 24.37 10.50 -13.32
CA ASP A 281 23.12 11.24 -13.48
C ASP A 281 22.45 11.40 -12.11
N ILE A 282 22.38 12.62 -11.63
CA ILE A 282 21.73 12.95 -10.35
C ILE A 282 20.22 12.65 -10.36
N ALA A 283 19.63 12.46 -11.54
CA ALA A 283 18.22 12.11 -11.69
C ALA A 283 17.95 10.60 -11.55
N THR A 284 18.97 9.74 -11.57
CA THR A 284 18.83 8.29 -11.42
C THR A 284 19.26 7.85 -10.02
N ASP A 285 18.62 6.79 -9.52
CA ASP A 285 18.95 6.24 -8.21
C ASP A 285 20.28 5.48 -8.27
N PRO A 286 21.25 5.75 -7.37
CA PRO A 286 22.51 5.03 -7.35
C PRO A 286 22.33 3.59 -6.86
N ILE A 287 23.20 2.68 -7.31
CA ILE A 287 23.06 1.24 -7.05
C ILE A 287 23.75 0.86 -5.73
N LEU A 288 23.06 0.10 -4.87
CA LEU A 288 23.67 -0.48 -3.66
C LEU A 288 24.73 -1.54 -4.02
N ILE A 289 25.96 -1.32 -3.57
CA ILE A 289 27.12 -2.18 -3.85
C ILE A 289 27.76 -2.80 -2.61
N ALA A 290 27.59 -2.20 -1.43
CA ALA A 290 28.10 -2.73 -0.16
C ALA A 290 27.22 -2.26 1.00
N HIS A 291 27.25 -2.97 2.13
CA HIS A 291 26.58 -2.55 3.36
C HIS A 291 27.50 -2.71 4.57
N GLN A 292 27.20 -1.96 5.62
CA GLN A 292 27.96 -1.97 6.86
C GLN A 292 27.41 -3.02 7.83
N ASN A 293 28.31 -3.78 8.46
CA ASN A 293 28.01 -4.64 9.60
C ASN A 293 29.03 -4.41 10.74
N ASP A 294 28.94 -5.23 11.79
CA ASP A 294 29.81 -5.12 12.98
C ASP A 294 31.31 -5.35 12.71
N LEU A 295 31.66 -6.04 11.61
CA LEU A 295 33.05 -6.31 11.21
C LEU A 295 33.61 -5.21 10.30
N GLY A 296 32.76 -4.60 9.48
CA GLY A 296 33.14 -3.56 8.52
C GLY A 296 32.19 -3.52 7.32
N TRP A 297 32.71 -3.05 6.19
CA TRP A 297 31.97 -3.03 4.93
C TRP A 297 32.04 -4.40 4.25
N ILE A 298 30.91 -4.94 3.84
CA ILE A 298 30.82 -6.20 3.09
C ILE A 298 30.01 -6.02 1.83
N THR A 299 30.21 -6.90 0.85
CA THR A 299 29.42 -6.93 -0.38
C THR A 299 28.92 -8.34 -0.68
N PHE A 300 27.67 -8.43 -1.13
CA PHE A 300 27.08 -9.65 -1.68
C PHE A 300 27.07 -9.64 -3.22
N ARG A 301 27.55 -8.57 -3.85
CA ARG A 301 27.70 -8.50 -5.30
C ARG A 301 28.85 -9.39 -5.75
N VAL A 302 28.58 -10.26 -6.71
CA VAL A 302 29.54 -11.19 -7.31
C VAL A 302 29.73 -10.89 -8.79
N GLU A 303 30.79 -11.38 -9.41
CA GLU A 303 30.89 -11.35 -10.87
C GLU A 303 29.71 -12.11 -11.51
N PRO A 304 29.12 -11.62 -12.62
CA PRO A 304 29.61 -10.55 -13.49
C PRO A 304 29.16 -9.12 -13.13
N PHE A 305 28.45 -8.89 -12.02
CA PHE A 305 27.88 -7.58 -11.66
C PHE A 305 28.90 -6.44 -11.80
N TRP A 306 30.08 -6.60 -11.20
CA TRP A 306 31.13 -5.58 -11.20
C TRP A 306 31.59 -5.26 -12.62
N SER A 307 31.94 -6.30 -13.39
CA SER A 307 32.40 -6.13 -14.77
C SER A 307 31.35 -5.49 -15.68
N ASN A 308 30.06 -5.77 -15.47
CA ASN A 308 28.96 -5.17 -16.23
C ASN A 308 28.82 -3.66 -15.96
N LEU A 309 29.14 -3.22 -14.75
CA LEU A 309 29.18 -1.79 -14.37
C LEU A 309 30.53 -1.13 -14.66
N GLY A 310 31.47 -1.82 -15.30
CA GLY A 310 32.82 -1.31 -15.56
C GLY A 310 33.68 -1.17 -14.30
N LEU A 311 33.29 -1.81 -13.21
CA LEU A 311 34.00 -1.84 -11.94
C LEU A 311 34.85 -3.11 -11.80
N THR A 312 35.80 -3.07 -10.87
CA THR A 312 36.54 -4.27 -10.44
C THR A 312 35.98 -4.76 -9.11
N SER A 313 35.73 -6.06 -8.99
CA SER A 313 35.33 -6.67 -7.71
C SER A 313 36.32 -6.29 -6.59
N PRO A 314 35.84 -5.81 -5.43
CA PRO A 314 36.70 -5.30 -4.38
C PRO A 314 37.52 -6.43 -3.75
N PRO A 315 38.83 -6.24 -3.50
CA PRO A 315 39.59 -7.18 -2.69
C PRO A 315 39.01 -7.25 -1.27
N LEU A 316 38.99 -8.46 -0.71
CA LEU A 316 38.46 -8.75 0.62
C LEU A 316 39.56 -9.15 1.60
N ASN A 317 39.39 -8.78 2.86
CA ASN A 317 40.12 -9.29 4.01
C ASN A 317 39.77 -10.76 4.28
N ILE A 318 40.51 -11.41 5.19
CA ILE A 318 40.28 -12.81 5.57
C ILE A 318 38.88 -13.02 6.19
N ASP A 319 38.34 -12.01 6.86
CA ASP A 319 37.01 -12.01 7.47
C ASP A 319 35.88 -11.66 6.48
N GLY A 320 36.19 -11.46 5.19
CA GLY A 320 35.24 -11.13 4.14
C GLY A 320 34.89 -9.64 4.03
N THR A 321 35.45 -8.78 4.89
CA THR A 321 35.28 -7.32 4.77
C THR A 321 36.07 -6.75 3.59
N ILE A 322 35.57 -5.70 2.96
CA ILE A 322 36.24 -4.96 1.90
C ILE A 322 37.49 -4.29 2.49
N THR A 323 38.61 -4.33 1.76
CA THR A 323 39.86 -3.72 2.26
C THR A 323 39.73 -2.21 2.44
N ASN A 324 40.43 -1.66 3.44
CA ASN A 324 40.47 -0.22 3.70
C ASN A 324 41.02 0.59 2.52
N GLU A 325 41.87 0.00 1.68
CA GLU A 325 42.38 0.65 0.46
C GLU A 325 41.24 0.91 -0.53
N THR A 326 40.37 -0.08 -0.76
CA THR A 326 39.20 0.09 -1.61
C THR A 326 38.18 1.06 -1.03
N ILE A 327 37.92 0.99 0.27
CA ILE A 327 37.02 1.96 0.93
C ILE A 327 37.57 3.39 0.80
N SER A 328 38.88 3.60 1.01
CA SER A 328 39.51 4.91 0.85
C SER A 328 39.43 5.43 -0.59
N GLN A 329 39.44 4.53 -1.59
CA GLN A 329 39.25 4.90 -2.99
C GLN A 329 37.82 5.37 -3.25
N TRP A 330 36.82 4.61 -2.80
CA TRP A 330 35.41 4.99 -2.90
C TRP A 330 35.12 6.32 -2.18
N GLU A 331 35.65 6.53 -0.98
CA GLU A 331 35.50 7.80 -0.24
C GLU A 331 36.10 9.01 -0.97
N SER A 332 37.07 8.79 -1.86
CA SER A 332 37.71 9.85 -2.63
C SER A 332 37.05 10.13 -3.98
N ASP A 333 36.11 9.29 -4.39
CA ASP A 333 35.46 9.34 -5.69
C ASP A 333 34.00 9.82 -5.54
N PRO A 334 33.60 10.94 -6.18
CA PRO A 334 32.25 11.48 -6.05
C PRO A 334 31.14 10.59 -6.60
N LEU A 335 31.47 9.54 -7.38
CA LEU A 335 30.48 8.56 -7.85
C LEU A 335 30.03 7.58 -6.76
N PHE A 336 30.68 7.60 -5.60
CA PHE A 336 30.33 6.74 -4.48
C PHE A 336 29.80 7.57 -3.31
N GLY A 337 28.73 7.09 -2.69
CA GLY A 337 28.10 7.73 -1.54
C GLY A 337 27.78 6.71 -0.45
N VAL A 338 27.82 7.16 0.80
CA VAL A 338 27.28 6.40 1.93
C VAL A 338 25.93 7.00 2.31
N ASP A 339 24.92 6.16 2.40
CA ASP A 339 23.59 6.55 2.91
C ASP A 339 22.89 5.37 3.60
N ALA A 340 21.78 5.63 4.26
CA ALA A 340 20.91 4.61 4.82
C ALA A 340 20.22 3.80 3.71
N ILE A 341 20.15 2.47 3.87
CA ILE A 341 19.34 1.60 3.00
C ILE A 341 17.87 1.70 3.45
N GLU A 342 17.25 2.86 3.19
CA GLU A 342 15.87 3.15 3.62
C GLU A 342 14.85 2.12 3.12
N ASP A 343 15.17 1.44 2.01
CA ASP A 343 14.36 0.37 1.44
C ASP A 343 14.17 -0.84 2.36
N LEU A 344 15.04 -1.05 3.34
CA LEU A 344 14.81 -2.05 4.38
C LEU A 344 13.61 -1.70 5.27
N ALA A 345 13.22 -0.43 5.36
CA ALA A 345 12.05 0.05 6.10
C ALA A 345 10.83 0.32 5.20
N ASN A 346 10.89 -0.04 3.91
CA ASN A 346 9.78 0.10 2.96
C ASN A 346 9.13 -1.27 2.66
N LEU A 347 7.81 -1.27 2.50
CA LEU A 347 7.02 -2.45 2.12
C LEU A 347 6.00 -2.06 1.03
N ASN A 348 6.05 -2.72 -0.12
CA ASN A 348 5.08 -2.49 -1.20
C ASN A 348 3.88 -3.44 -1.04
N MET A 349 2.67 -2.91 -0.93
CA MET A 349 1.45 -3.71 -0.79
C MET A 349 0.65 -3.71 -2.09
N ASN A 350 0.09 -4.86 -2.44
CA ASN A 350 -0.84 -5.03 -3.56
C ASN A 350 -2.04 -5.86 -3.09
N TYR A 351 -3.22 -5.26 -3.15
CA TYR A 351 -4.51 -5.89 -2.89
C TYR A 351 -5.61 -5.09 -3.59
N HIS A 352 -6.82 -5.65 -3.64
CA HIS A 352 -7.97 -4.97 -4.23
C HIS A 352 -9.16 -4.92 -3.28
N ILE A 353 -9.92 -3.83 -3.38
CA ILE A 353 -11.18 -3.63 -2.67
C ILE A 353 -12.29 -3.56 -3.73
N THR A 354 -13.34 -4.35 -3.54
CA THR A 354 -14.56 -4.28 -4.32
C THR A 354 -15.63 -3.54 -3.55
N VAL A 355 -16.17 -2.50 -4.17
CA VAL A 355 -17.26 -1.67 -3.66
C VAL A 355 -18.52 -1.98 -4.48
N GLY A 356 -19.51 -2.54 -3.79
CA GLY A 356 -20.84 -2.88 -4.29
C GLY A 356 -21.91 -2.01 -3.61
N ASP A 357 -23.06 -2.61 -3.26
CA ASP A 357 -24.25 -1.87 -2.84
C ASP A 357 -24.08 -1.07 -1.54
N ILE A 358 -23.89 0.25 -1.65
CA ILE A 358 -23.69 1.17 -0.53
C ILE A 358 -24.96 1.41 0.27
N SER A 359 -26.15 1.11 -0.27
CA SER A 359 -27.42 1.33 0.46
C SER A 359 -27.57 0.44 1.69
N LEU A 360 -26.73 -0.61 1.79
CA LEU A 360 -26.64 -1.52 2.91
C LEU A 360 -25.69 -1.04 4.01
N TRP A 361 -24.95 0.05 3.78
CA TRP A 361 -23.93 0.53 4.70
C TRP A 361 -24.55 1.38 5.83
N PRO A 362 -24.02 1.29 7.06
CA PRO A 362 -24.53 2.07 8.19
C PRO A 362 -24.34 3.59 8.02
N THR A 363 -23.43 4.01 7.15
CA THR A 363 -23.11 5.41 6.84
C THR A 363 -23.91 5.96 5.64
N TYR A 364 -24.81 5.17 5.04
CA TYR A 364 -25.51 5.59 3.83
C TYR A 364 -26.47 6.75 4.10
N GLU A 365 -26.34 7.80 3.30
CA GLU A 365 -27.20 8.97 3.31
C GLU A 365 -28.09 8.98 2.06
N GLY A 366 -29.31 8.48 2.18
CA GLY A 366 -30.21 8.28 1.04
C GLY A 366 -30.67 9.56 0.31
N LEU A 367 -30.48 10.75 0.90
CA LEU A 367 -30.82 12.03 0.24
C LEU A 367 -29.72 12.49 -0.72
N SER A 368 -28.46 12.34 -0.32
CA SER A 368 -27.29 12.67 -1.13
C SER A 368 -26.82 11.49 -1.98
N ASN A 369 -27.29 10.28 -1.67
CA ASN A 369 -26.83 9.04 -2.26
C ASN A 369 -25.32 8.83 -2.05
N THR A 370 -24.84 9.13 -0.84
CA THR A 370 -23.43 9.03 -0.45
C THR A 370 -23.27 8.09 0.73
N ALA A 371 -22.07 7.53 0.92
CA ALA A 371 -21.70 6.73 2.08
C ALA A 371 -20.21 6.93 2.39
N LYS A 372 -19.74 6.32 3.48
CA LYS A 372 -18.32 6.31 3.85
C LYS A 372 -17.93 4.92 4.30
N PHE A 373 -16.68 4.54 4.11
CA PHE A 373 -16.11 3.37 4.77
C PHE A 373 -14.70 3.65 5.23
N THR A 374 -14.19 2.78 6.08
CA THR A 374 -12.85 2.89 6.65
C THR A 374 -12.02 1.68 6.26
N LEU A 375 -10.87 1.94 5.67
CA LEU A 375 -9.78 0.98 5.54
C LEU A 375 -8.83 1.18 6.71
N ARG A 376 -8.78 0.21 7.62
CA ARG A 376 -7.91 0.24 8.78
C ARG A 376 -6.67 -0.59 8.53
N ILE A 377 -5.49 -0.02 8.72
CA ILE A 377 -4.21 -0.73 8.77
C ILE A 377 -3.72 -0.71 10.20
N THR A 378 -3.39 -1.86 10.79
CA THR A 378 -2.93 -2.00 12.17
C THR A 378 -1.65 -2.82 12.23
N SER A 379 -0.66 -2.38 13.02
CA SER A 379 0.44 -3.24 13.47
C SER A 379 0.11 -3.71 14.89
N ARG A 380 0.07 -5.02 15.19
CA ARG A 380 -0.28 -5.50 16.55
C ARG A 380 0.97 -5.71 17.40
N SER A 381 1.99 -6.35 16.86
CA SER A 381 3.19 -6.69 17.62
C SER A 381 4.28 -5.63 17.43
N ILE A 382 4.74 -5.09 18.55
CA ILE A 382 5.96 -4.28 18.63
C ILE A 382 7.01 -5.15 19.31
N ILE A 383 8.11 -5.42 18.62
CA ILE A 383 9.28 -6.05 19.22
C ILE A 383 10.31 -4.95 19.48
N PHE A 384 10.73 -4.81 20.74
CA PHE A 384 11.83 -3.90 21.06
C PHE A 384 13.10 -4.34 20.32
N ALA A 385 14.00 -3.41 20.00
CA ALA A 385 15.34 -3.71 19.50
C ALA A 385 16.13 -4.74 20.36
N ASN A 386 15.64 -5.02 21.58
CA ASN A 386 16.21 -5.95 22.55
C ASN A 386 15.43 -7.29 22.67
N GLY A 387 14.47 -7.58 21.79
CA GLY A 387 13.81 -8.89 21.69
C GLY A 387 12.72 -9.19 22.73
N PHE A 388 12.02 -8.19 23.25
CA PHE A 388 10.81 -8.42 24.05
C PHE A 388 9.58 -7.95 23.29
N GLU A 389 8.52 -8.77 23.23
CA GLU A 389 7.19 -8.39 22.76
C GLU A 389 6.45 -7.64 23.88
N LEU A 390 5.73 -6.56 23.54
CA LEU A 390 4.63 -6.09 24.38
C LEU A 390 3.46 -7.04 24.19
N ILE A 391 3.22 -7.92 25.17
CA ILE A 391 1.93 -8.59 25.31
C ILE A 391 0.99 -7.57 25.99
N GLU A 392 0.11 -6.93 25.22
CA GLU A 392 -1.10 -6.29 25.77
C GLU A 392 -2.30 -7.23 25.70
#